data_AF-A0A955E1X4-F1
#
_entry.id   AF-A0A955E1X4-F1
#
_cell.length_a   1.000
_cell.length_b   1.000
_cell.length_c   1.000
_cell.angle_alpha   90.00
_cell.angle_beta   90.00
_cell.angle_gamma   90.00
#
_symmetry.space_group_name_H-M   'P 1'
#
loop_
_entity.id
_entity.type
_entity.pdbx_description
1 polymer ?
#
loop_
_entity_poly.entity_id
_entity_poly.type
_entity_poly.pdbx_seq_one_letter_code
_entity_poly.pdbx_strand_id
1 'polypeptide(L)'
;MPDNDNTPHRDMLRAFLAENDAPCPVCTYNLRGVELTNCPECDSPLTLSVGQGRIRQGIWLFACLAFAMGFGFDLVVGLMFLVAVIMTGAEDFGSVYMLISLCVLGGLCVLAMWLLVCHRQAWLRLERKIQRRWTIVIYFGVFLSHLAVPIGLFLLSLS
;
A
#
# COMPACT_ATOMS: atom_id res chain seq x y z
N MET A 1 3.10 -45.07 12.15
CA MET A 1 3.59 -43.84 12.82
C MET A 1 4.36 -43.09 11.74
N PRO A 2 3.87 -41.96 11.20
CA PRO A 2 4.52 -41.35 10.05
C PRO A 2 5.86 -40.75 10.48
N ASP A 3 6.95 -41.39 10.06
CA ASP A 3 8.28 -40.79 9.93
C ASP A 3 8.15 -39.55 9.05
N ASN A 4 8.19 -38.36 9.65
CA ASN A 4 8.02 -37.11 8.94
C ASN A 4 9.38 -36.44 8.72
N ASP A 5 9.77 -36.40 7.44
CA ASP A 5 10.89 -35.80 6.72
C ASP A 5 11.27 -34.35 7.11
N ASN A 6 11.57 -34.12 8.39
CA ASN A 6 12.02 -32.82 8.92
C ASN A 6 13.53 -32.77 9.20
N THR A 7 14.25 -33.87 9.01
CA THR A 7 15.71 -33.96 9.15
C THR A 7 16.45 -32.83 8.41
N PRO A 8 16.17 -32.57 7.11
CA PRO A 8 16.90 -31.53 6.38
C PRO A 8 16.69 -30.12 6.97
N HIS A 9 15.49 -29.81 7.47
CA HIS A 9 15.21 -28.51 8.09
C HIS A 9 15.94 -28.32 9.42
N ARG A 10 16.08 -29.38 10.23
CA ARG A 10 16.81 -29.35 11.50
C ARG A 10 18.30 -29.14 11.26
N ASP A 11 18.86 -29.83 10.27
CA ASP A 11 20.29 -29.72 9.94
C ASP A 11 20.62 -28.34 9.39
N MET A 12 19.75 -27.74 8.55
CA MET A 12 19.90 -26.36 8.09
C MET A 12 19.82 -25.35 9.24
N LEU A 13 18.89 -25.53 10.19
CA LEU A 13 18.78 -24.65 11.36
C LEU A 13 20.07 -24.69 12.20
N ARG A 14 20.59 -25.89 12.46
CA ARG A 14 21.84 -26.09 13.22
C ARG A 14 23.03 -25.46 12.52
N ALA A 15 23.19 -25.72 11.22
CA ALA A 15 24.26 -25.14 10.42
C ALA A 15 24.20 -23.60 10.45
N PHE A 16 23.00 -23.02 10.33
CA PHE A 16 22.82 -21.58 10.43
C PHE A 16 23.20 -21.04 11.81
N LEU A 17 22.70 -21.64 12.90
CA LEU A 17 22.96 -21.18 14.26
C LEU A 17 24.42 -21.42 14.71
N ALA A 18 25.15 -22.35 14.10
CA ALA A 18 26.57 -22.56 14.40
C ALA A 18 27.42 -21.32 14.06
N GLU A 19 27.07 -20.63 12.97
CA GLU A 19 27.85 -19.51 12.43
C GLU A 19 27.22 -18.14 12.69
N ASN A 20 25.91 -18.07 12.96
CA ASN A 20 25.16 -16.82 13.02
C ASN A 20 24.57 -16.56 14.41
N ASP A 21 24.69 -15.31 14.88
CA ASP A 21 23.96 -14.83 16.05
C ASP A 21 22.50 -14.55 15.66
N ALA A 22 21.55 -15.16 16.39
CA ALA A 22 20.12 -14.99 16.15
C ALA A 22 19.37 -14.95 17.49
N PRO A 23 18.66 -13.86 17.83
CA PRO A 23 17.90 -13.79 19.07
C PRO A 23 16.62 -14.63 18.99
N CYS A 24 16.28 -15.31 20.08
CA CYS A 24 14.99 -15.98 20.23
C CYS A 24 13.83 -14.99 20.10
N PRO A 25 12.77 -15.27 19.32
CA PRO A 25 11.64 -14.36 19.17
C PRO A 25 10.78 -14.21 20.44
N VAL A 26 10.89 -15.14 21.39
CA VAL A 26 10.12 -15.13 22.65
C VAL A 26 10.89 -14.47 23.79
N CYS A 27 12.10 -14.97 24.08
CA CYS A 27 12.87 -14.53 25.24
C CYS A 27 14.12 -13.72 24.91
N THR A 28 14.42 -13.47 23.63
CA THR A 28 15.58 -12.72 23.13
C THR A 28 16.97 -13.33 23.41
N TYR A 29 17.04 -14.53 24.02
CA TYR A 29 18.28 -15.28 24.20
C TYR A 29 19.01 -15.51 22.87
N ASN A 30 20.34 -15.40 22.84
CA ASN A 30 21.13 -15.63 21.64
C ASN A 30 21.23 -17.13 21.35
N LEU A 31 20.71 -17.56 20.21
CA LEU A 31 20.61 -18.98 19.82
C LEU A 31 21.88 -19.50 19.12
N ARG A 32 22.97 -18.74 19.10
CA ARG A 32 24.23 -19.17 18.50
C ARG A 32 24.74 -20.47 19.15
N GLY A 33 25.03 -21.47 18.32
CA GLY A 33 25.52 -22.78 18.74
C GLY A 33 24.48 -23.71 19.35
N VAL A 34 23.19 -23.36 19.36
CA VAL A 34 22.14 -24.24 19.89
C VAL A 34 21.86 -25.39 18.91
N GLU A 35 22.01 -26.63 19.38
CA GLU A 35 21.75 -27.85 18.59
C GLU A 35 20.32 -28.41 18.75
N LEU A 36 19.61 -27.91 19.76
CA LEU A 36 18.25 -28.30 20.10
C LEU A 36 17.25 -27.64 19.15
N THR A 37 16.11 -28.31 18.94
CA THR A 37 14.96 -27.71 18.24
C THR A 37 14.14 -26.77 19.11
N ASN A 38 14.54 -26.57 20.36
CA ASN A 38 13.85 -25.77 21.35
C ASN A 38 14.84 -24.80 21.97
N CYS A 39 14.38 -23.60 22.33
CA CYS A 39 15.21 -22.63 23.04
C CYS A 39 15.53 -23.15 24.45
N PRO A 40 16.79 -23.14 24.91
CA PRO A 40 17.16 -23.66 26.23
C PRO A 40 16.59 -22.83 27.40
N GLU A 41 16.22 -21.57 27.16
CA GLU A 41 15.69 -20.68 28.20
C GLU A 41 14.17 -20.72 28.34
N CYS A 42 13.44 -20.83 27.23
CA CYS A 42 11.97 -20.72 27.22
C CYS A 42 11.24 -21.93 26.63
N ASP A 43 11.98 -22.96 26.20
CA ASP A 43 11.49 -24.19 25.57
C ASP A 43 10.66 -23.99 24.28
N SER A 44 10.63 -22.76 23.74
CA SER A 44 9.91 -22.46 22.50
C SER A 44 10.51 -23.26 21.33
N PRO A 45 9.67 -23.92 20.50
CA PRO A 45 10.15 -24.61 19.31
C PRO A 45 10.76 -23.60 18.32
N LEU A 46 11.86 -24.00 17.69
CA LEU A 46 12.63 -23.21 16.74
C LEU A 46 12.48 -23.80 15.34
N THR A 47 12.16 -22.94 14.37
CA THR A 47 12.08 -23.30 12.96
C THR A 47 12.84 -22.28 12.13
N LEU A 48 13.75 -22.74 11.27
CA LEU A 48 14.42 -21.86 10.32
C LEU A 48 13.38 -21.37 9.30
N SER A 49 13.15 -20.08 9.27
CA SER A 49 12.30 -19.44 8.26
C SER A 49 13.05 -18.30 7.63
N VAL A 50 12.91 -18.15 6.31
CA VAL A 50 13.44 -16.97 5.61
C VAL A 50 12.46 -15.83 5.88
N GLY A 51 12.74 -15.08 6.94
CA GLY A 51 11.98 -13.87 7.25
C GLY A 51 12.10 -12.89 6.10
N GLN A 52 11.00 -12.61 5.40
CA GLN A 52 10.95 -11.47 4.49
C GLN A 52 11.08 -10.20 5.33
N GLY A 53 12.30 -9.66 5.45
CA GLY A 53 12.63 -8.55 6.33
C GLY A 53 11.61 -7.43 6.24
N ARG A 54 10.90 -7.17 7.36
CA ARG A 54 9.77 -6.24 7.52
C ARG A 54 9.11 -5.88 6.19
N ILE A 55 8.12 -6.69 5.81
CA ILE A 55 7.18 -6.47 4.71
C ILE A 55 7.06 -4.98 4.40
N ARG A 56 7.77 -4.51 3.37
CA ARG A 56 7.88 -3.08 2.97
C ARG A 56 6.59 -2.57 2.30
N GLN A 57 5.47 -3.24 2.55
CA GLN A 57 4.20 -2.99 1.87
C GLN A 57 3.51 -1.71 2.35
N GLY A 58 3.83 -1.20 3.54
CA GLY A 58 3.16 -0.02 4.10
C GLY A 58 3.19 1.20 3.16
N ILE A 59 4.35 1.57 2.61
CA ILE A 59 4.48 2.76 1.76
C ILE A 59 3.71 2.62 0.44
N TRP A 60 3.71 1.41 -0.14
CA TRP A 60 2.95 1.12 -1.35
C TRP A 60 1.43 1.14 -1.06
N LEU A 61 0.99 0.58 0.07
CA LEU A 61 -0.40 0.62 0.51
C LEU A 61 -0.89 2.06 0.73
N PHE A 62 -0.07 2.95 1.30
CA PHE A 62 -0.41 4.36 1.43
C PHE A 62 -0.63 5.06 0.08
N ALA A 63 0.16 4.73 -0.94
CA ALA A 63 -0.04 5.26 -2.29
C ALA A 63 -1.35 4.74 -2.92
N CYS A 64 -1.66 3.45 -2.76
CA CYS A 64 -2.95 2.90 -3.17
C CYS A 64 -4.12 3.54 -2.42
N LEU A 65 -3.98 3.77 -1.12
CA LEU A 65 -4.99 4.41 -0.28
C LEU A 65 -5.28 5.85 -0.75
N ALA A 66 -4.26 6.61 -1.15
CA ALA A 66 -4.44 7.96 -1.67
C ALA A 66 -5.30 7.99 -2.94
N PHE A 67 -5.05 7.09 -3.91
CA PHE A 67 -5.89 6.99 -5.11
C PHE A 67 -7.29 6.48 -4.81
N ALA A 68 -7.44 5.52 -3.89
CA ALA A 68 -8.75 5.01 -3.48
C ALA A 68 -9.59 6.11 -2.81
N MET A 69 -8.97 6.97 -1.98
CA MET A 69 -9.64 8.13 -1.39
C MET A 69 -10.07 9.15 -2.45
N GLY A 70 -9.21 9.48 -3.42
CA GLY A 70 -9.56 10.38 -4.53
C GLY A 70 -10.75 9.85 -5.34
N PHE A 71 -10.67 8.59 -5.80
CA PHE A 71 -11.75 7.95 -6.54
C PHE A 71 -13.06 7.85 -5.74
N GLY A 72 -12.98 7.50 -4.46
CA GLY A 72 -14.15 7.43 -3.58
C GLY A 72 -14.83 8.80 -3.41
N PHE A 73 -14.04 9.87 -3.28
CA PHE A 73 -14.55 11.24 -3.26
C PHE A 73 -15.22 11.61 -4.58
N ASP A 74 -14.55 11.37 -5.72
CA ASP A 74 -15.10 11.67 -7.06
C ASP A 74 -16.42 10.94 -7.31
N LEU A 75 -16.54 9.69 -6.87
CA LEU A 75 -17.76 8.90 -7.01
C LEU A 75 -18.92 9.51 -6.22
N VAL A 76 -18.70 9.90 -4.96
CA VAL A 76 -19.75 10.48 -4.10
C VAL A 76 -20.16 11.86 -4.61
N VAL A 77 -19.20 12.75 -4.87
CA VAL A 77 -19.49 14.11 -5.35
C VAL A 77 -20.07 14.08 -6.76
N GLY A 78 -19.53 13.23 -7.64
CA GLY A 78 -20.04 13.02 -8.98
C GLY A 78 -21.49 12.54 -8.98
N LEU A 79 -21.85 11.62 -8.07
CA LEU A 79 -23.25 11.18 -7.92
C LEU A 79 -24.17 12.33 -7.48
N MET A 80 -23.72 13.20 -6.57
CA MET A 80 -24.51 14.38 -6.16
C MET A 80 -24.74 15.33 -7.33
N PHE A 81 -23.70 15.64 -8.12
CA PHE A 81 -23.84 16.50 -9.29
C PHE A 81 -24.65 15.85 -10.42
N LEU A 82 -24.56 14.53 -10.59
CA LEU A 82 -25.38 13.79 -11.55
C LEU A 82 -26.87 13.99 -11.25
N VAL A 83 -27.28 13.88 -9.98
CA VAL A 83 -28.66 14.14 -9.56
C VAL A 83 -29.04 15.59 -9.85
N ALA A 84 -28.16 16.56 -9.54
CA ALA A 84 -28.42 17.97 -9.84
C ALA A 84 -28.63 18.22 -11.34
N VAL A 85 -27.78 17.67 -12.20
CA VAL A 85 -27.89 17.77 -13.66
C VAL A 85 -29.20 17.18 -14.19
N ILE A 86 -29.64 16.04 -13.64
CA ILE A 86 -30.92 15.41 -14.01
C ILE A 86 -32.09 16.31 -13.61
N MET A 87 -32.04 16.91 -12.41
CA MET A 87 -33.12 17.78 -11.90
C MET A 87 -33.21 19.11 -12.64
N THR A 88 -32.09 19.68 -13.10
CA THR A 88 -32.04 20.95 -13.82
C THR A 88 -32.14 20.78 -15.34
N GLY A 89 -32.29 19.56 -15.85
CA GLY A 89 -32.31 19.30 -17.30
C GLY A 89 -31.01 19.72 -18.00
N ALA A 90 -29.89 19.71 -17.29
CA ALA A 90 -28.58 20.16 -17.77
C ALA A 90 -28.50 21.64 -18.22
N GLU A 91 -29.41 22.50 -17.75
CA GLU A 91 -29.35 23.94 -18.04
C GLU A 91 -28.20 24.64 -17.30
N ASP A 92 -27.79 24.11 -16.14
CA ASP A 92 -26.65 24.63 -15.39
C ASP A 92 -25.32 24.06 -15.91
N PHE A 93 -24.64 24.84 -16.75
CA PHE A 93 -23.31 24.53 -17.28
C PHE A 93 -22.28 24.23 -16.20
N GLY A 94 -22.37 24.86 -15.02
CA GLY A 94 -21.43 24.64 -13.92
C GLY A 94 -21.48 23.21 -13.40
N SER A 95 -22.69 22.69 -13.20
CA SER A 95 -22.92 21.31 -12.76
C SER A 95 -22.45 20.28 -13.78
N VAL A 96 -22.68 20.52 -15.08
CA VAL A 96 -22.22 19.63 -16.16
C VAL A 96 -20.70 19.62 -16.26
N TYR A 97 -20.06 20.79 -16.19
CA TYR A 97 -18.60 20.91 -16.18
C TYR A 97 -17.99 20.14 -15.00
N MET A 98 -18.50 20.36 -13.79
CA MET A 98 -18.04 19.64 -12.59
C MET A 98 -18.14 18.14 -12.74
N LEU A 99 -19.27 17.63 -13.25
CA LEU A 99 -19.47 16.20 -13.45
C LEU A 99 -18.44 15.60 -14.41
N ILE A 100 -18.19 16.26 -15.55
CA ILE A 100 -17.19 15.81 -16.52
C ILE A 100 -15.79 15.82 -15.89
N SER A 101 -15.42 16.90 -15.20
CA SER A 101 -14.12 17.00 -14.53
C SER A 101 -13.91 15.89 -13.50
N LEU A 102 -14.91 15.60 -12.67
CA LEU A 102 -14.85 14.52 -11.67
C LEU A 102 -14.73 13.14 -12.32
N CYS A 103 -15.46 12.89 -13.41
CA CYS A 103 -15.33 11.63 -14.17
C CYS A 103 -13.92 11.43 -14.74
N VAL A 104 -13.31 12.50 -15.27
CA VAL A 104 -11.94 12.46 -15.82
C VAL A 104 -10.91 12.23 -14.70
N LEU A 105 -11.00 12.97 -13.60
CA LEU A 105 -10.12 12.81 -12.44
C LEU A 105 -10.23 11.42 -11.81
N GLY A 106 -11.45 10.92 -11.64
CA GLY A 106 -11.71 9.60 -11.11
C GLY A 106 -11.14 8.51 -12.02
N GLY A 107 -11.33 8.65 -13.34
CA GLY A 107 -10.73 7.76 -14.33
C GLY A 107 -9.20 7.75 -14.28
N LEU A 108 -8.56 8.92 -14.14
CA LEU A 108 -7.12 9.03 -13.98
C LEU A 108 -6.63 8.39 -12.67
N CYS A 109 -7.37 8.53 -11.57
CA CYS A 109 -7.04 7.86 -10.30
C CYS A 109 -7.09 6.33 -10.42
N VAL A 110 -8.13 5.79 -11.08
CA VAL A 110 -8.26 4.35 -11.34
C VAL A 110 -7.13 3.84 -12.24
N LEU A 111 -6.82 4.57 -13.31
CA LEU A 111 -5.73 4.20 -14.22
C LEU A 111 -4.38 4.22 -13.49
N ALA A 112 -4.09 5.26 -12.72
CA ALA A 112 -2.85 5.38 -11.94
C ALA A 112 -2.74 4.26 -10.89
N MET A 113 -3.84 3.95 -10.20
CA MET A 113 -3.89 2.84 -9.24
C MET A 113 -3.67 1.49 -9.93
N TRP A 114 -4.31 1.25 -11.08
CA TRP A 114 -4.11 0.06 -11.89
C TRP A 114 -2.64 -0.10 -12.31
N LEU A 115 -2.02 0.96 -12.83
CA LEU A 115 -0.59 0.97 -13.18
C LEU A 115 0.29 0.67 -11.96
N LEU A 116 -0.02 1.25 -10.80
CA LEU A 116 0.72 1.02 -9.56
C LEU A 116 0.61 -0.45 -9.09
N VAL A 117 -0.54 -1.10 -9.31
CA VAL A 117 -0.76 -2.52 -9.01
C VAL A 117 -0.03 -3.41 -10.01
N CYS A 118 -0.13 -3.14 -11.31
CA CYS A 118 0.57 -3.89 -12.35
C CYS A 118 2.10 -3.79 -12.20
N HIS A 119 2.61 -2.62 -11.81
CA HIS A 119 4.05 -2.39 -11.59
C HIS A 119 4.49 -2.59 -10.13
N ARG A 120 3.69 -3.29 -9.31
CA ARG A 120 3.99 -3.55 -7.89
C ARG A 120 5.40 -4.11 -7.66
N GLN A 121 5.81 -5.09 -8.46
CA GLN A 121 7.15 -5.69 -8.30
C GLN A 121 8.29 -4.73 -8.65
N ALA A 122 8.11 -3.85 -9.63
CA ALA A 122 9.09 -2.81 -9.95
C ALA A 122 9.18 -1.79 -8.80
N TRP A 123 8.04 -1.38 -8.25
CA TRP A 123 7.99 -0.45 -7.13
C TRP A 123 8.69 -1.00 -5.88
N LEU A 124 8.42 -2.26 -5.52
CA LEU A 124 9.02 -2.90 -4.34
C LEU A 124 10.54 -3.04 -4.44
N ARG A 125 11.11 -2.99 -5.65
CA ARG A 125 12.57 -2.98 -5.90
C ARG A 125 13.22 -1.61 -5.74
N LEU A 126 12.45 -0.51 -5.68
CA LEU A 126 12.99 0.84 -5.48
C LEU A 126 13.53 1.06 -4.07
N GLU A 127 14.50 1.96 -3.93
CA GLU A 127 14.99 2.40 -2.63
C GLU A 127 13.90 3.10 -1.80
N ARG A 128 13.95 2.93 -0.48
CA ARG A 128 12.96 3.51 0.47
C ARG A 128 12.82 5.02 0.36
N LYS A 129 13.94 5.74 0.12
CA LYS A 129 13.93 7.20 -0.02
C LYS A 129 13.13 7.63 -1.26
N ILE A 130 13.27 6.89 -2.35
CA ILE A 130 12.58 7.13 -3.61
C ILE A 130 11.09 6.80 -3.44
N GLN A 131 10.76 5.63 -2.86
CA GLN A 131 9.37 5.25 -2.58
C GLN A 131 8.64 6.32 -1.74
N ARG A 132 9.27 6.80 -0.65
CA ARG A 132 8.68 7.84 0.21
C ARG A 132 8.43 9.15 -0.54
N ARG A 133 9.39 9.59 -1.37
CA ARG A 133 9.24 10.80 -2.17
C ARG A 133 8.06 10.69 -3.13
N TRP A 134 7.96 9.57 -3.87
CA TRP A 134 6.84 9.36 -4.79
C TRP A 134 5.49 9.25 -4.08
N THR A 135 5.40 8.56 -2.95
CA THR A 135 4.15 8.51 -2.17
C THR A 135 3.71 9.90 -1.71
N ILE A 136 4.63 10.77 -1.28
CA ILE A 136 4.34 12.16 -0.92
C ILE A 136 3.82 12.94 -2.15
N VAL A 137 4.52 12.83 -3.29
CA VAL A 137 4.11 13.48 -4.54
C VAL A 137 2.73 13.03 -4.99
N ILE A 138 2.44 11.72 -4.93
CA ILE A 138 1.13 11.17 -5.27
C ILE A 138 0.06 11.73 -4.35
N TYR A 139 0.28 11.69 -3.03
CA TYR A 139 -0.68 12.16 -2.04
C TYR A 139 -1.05 13.64 -2.26
N PHE A 140 -0.04 14.52 -2.33
CA PHE A 140 -0.28 15.95 -2.56
C PHE A 140 -0.79 16.23 -3.97
N GLY A 141 -0.34 15.48 -4.98
CA GLY A 141 -0.81 15.63 -6.36
C GLY A 141 -2.30 15.35 -6.49
N VAL A 142 -2.77 14.23 -5.92
CA VAL A 142 -4.20 13.89 -5.86
C VAL A 142 -4.96 14.98 -5.09
N PHE A 143 -4.48 15.38 -3.91
CA PHE A 143 -5.17 16.41 -3.12
C PHE A 143 -5.30 17.75 -3.86
N LEU A 144 -4.19 18.24 -4.45
CA LEU A 144 -4.16 19.51 -5.17
C LEU A 144 -5.02 19.46 -6.45
N SER A 145 -5.02 18.34 -7.19
CA SER A 145 -5.82 18.22 -8.41
C SER A 145 -7.32 18.31 -8.12
N HIS A 146 -7.79 17.76 -7.01
CA HIS A 146 -9.20 17.81 -6.61
C HIS A 146 -9.60 19.18 -6.03
N LEU A 147 -8.67 19.91 -5.40
CA LEU A 147 -8.93 21.29 -4.97
C LEU A 147 -8.97 22.29 -6.14
N ALA A 148 -8.18 22.05 -7.19
CA ALA A 148 -8.08 22.97 -8.31
C ALA A 148 -9.39 23.12 -9.09
N VAL A 149 -10.16 22.03 -9.24
CA VAL A 149 -11.43 22.03 -10.00
C VAL A 149 -12.48 22.97 -9.39
N PRO A 150 -12.90 22.84 -8.11
CA PRO A 150 -13.88 23.73 -7.53
C PRO A 150 -13.38 25.17 -7.41
N ILE A 151 -12.08 25.39 -7.17
CA ILE A 151 -11.48 26.74 -7.15
C ILE A 151 -11.58 27.37 -8.54
N GLY A 152 -11.25 26.62 -9.60
CA GLY A 152 -11.36 27.10 -10.98
C GLY A 152 -12.80 27.46 -11.35
N LEU A 153 -13.77 26.61 -11.00
CA LEU A 153 -15.18 26.91 -11.19
C LEU A 153 -15.61 28.16 -10.42
N PHE A 154 -15.20 28.28 -9.16
CA PHE A 154 -15.54 29.45 -8.32
C PHE A 154 -14.98 30.74 -8.93
N LEU A 155 -13.73 30.74 -9.40
CA LEU A 155 -13.14 31.91 -10.06
C LEU A 155 -13.85 32.26 -11.37
N LEU A 156 -14.26 31.27 -12.16
CA LEU A 156 -15.05 31.49 -13.38
C LEU A 156 -16.45 32.05 -13.08
N SER A 157 -17.04 31.72 -11.93
CA SER A 157 -18.34 32.28 -11.52
C SER A 157 -18.27 33.74 -11.06
N LEU A 158 -17.08 34.25 -10.77
CA LEU A 158 -16.84 35.64 -10.35
C LEU A 158 -16.54 36.58 -11.53
N SER A 159 -16.20 36.03 -12.71
CA SER A 159 -15.89 36.78 -13.93
C SER A 159 -17.11 37.00 -14.80
#